data_AF-Q5C2H0-F1
#
_entry.id   AF-Q5C2H0-F1
#
_cell.length_a   1.000
_cell.length_b   1.000
_cell.length_c   1.000
_cell.angle_alpha   90.00
_cell.angle_beta   90.00
_cell.angle_gamma   90.00
#
_symmetry.space_group_name_H-M   'P 1'
#
loop_
_entity.id
_entity.type
_entity.pdbx_description
1 polymer ?
#
loop_
_entity_poly.entity_id
_entity_poly.type
_entity_poly.pdbx_seq_one_letter_code
_entity_poly.pdbx_strand_id
1 'polypeptide(L)'
;MASNNMYRVGDFVYFESSATAPYQIRRIDELNKTPTGAVEAKVACYYRRRDVSSALINQAEKYYGSDDDYDEECINEITSSKESLKRSNTGITEQQRHQLKHRELFLSRQVECLPATHIRGKCSVTLHNDAEPLTNYLVRDEAFYYKLIYDPNLKTLQEDRGSMRIGSDHQSEIQCLLKSKSEDVRLTEVHEELVWSPSNSLTDQEIDMFCLLAKAVGTYGRAHDTSSSTRQPLLLSAAAAAGRDITRQHAHD
;
A
#
# COMPACT_ATOMS: atom_id res chain seq x y z
N MET A 1 41.00 10.55 -4.42
CA MET A 1 40.56 9.50 -5.35
C MET A 1 39.06 9.67 -5.53
N ALA A 2 38.63 10.34 -6.61
CA ALA A 2 37.20 10.54 -6.86
C ALA A 2 36.59 9.19 -7.27
N SER A 3 35.75 8.62 -6.42
CA SER A 3 34.92 7.49 -6.80
C SER A 3 34.12 7.87 -8.04
N ASN A 4 34.13 7.01 -9.07
CA ASN A 4 33.25 7.14 -10.23
C ASN A 4 31.79 7.09 -9.75
N ASN A 5 31.23 8.24 -9.40
CA ASN A 5 29.85 8.41 -8.94
C ASN A 5 28.91 8.27 -10.13
N MET A 6 28.74 7.02 -10.58
CA MET A 6 27.77 6.67 -11.61
C MET A 6 26.37 6.78 -11.01
N TYR A 7 25.54 7.67 -11.56
CA TYR A 7 24.13 7.80 -11.19
C TYR A 7 23.32 6.68 -11.85
N ARG A 8 22.34 6.16 -11.12
CA ARG A 8 21.46 5.07 -11.56
C ARG A 8 20.01 5.47 -11.39
N VAL A 9 19.13 4.80 -12.13
CA VAL A 9 17.68 4.87 -11.90
C VAL A 9 17.39 4.43 -10.46
N GLY A 10 16.54 5.20 -9.78
CA GLY A 10 16.21 5.05 -8.37
C GLY A 10 17.07 5.90 -7.43
N ASP A 11 18.19 6.45 -7.88
CA ASP A 11 19.03 7.32 -7.04
C ASP A 11 18.32 8.65 -6.76
N PHE A 12 18.43 9.11 -5.51
CA PHE A 12 18.09 10.48 -5.13
C PHE A 12 19.29 11.39 -5.27
N VAL A 13 19.07 12.57 -5.83
CA VAL A 13 20.14 13.45 -6.27
C VAL A 13 19.83 14.92 -5.99
N TYR A 14 20.91 15.68 -5.76
CA TYR A 14 20.89 17.14 -5.69
C TYR A 14 20.98 17.72 -7.09
N PHE A 15 19.94 18.45 -7.49
CA PHE A 15 19.86 19.20 -8.74
C PHE A 15 20.14 20.68 -8.49
N GLU A 16 21.03 21.25 -9.30
CA GLU A 16 21.27 22.68 -9.37
C GLU A 16 20.30 23.32 -10.37
N SER A 17 19.41 24.19 -9.87
CA SER A 17 18.53 25.00 -10.71
C SER A 17 19.15 26.37 -11.02
N SER A 18 19.82 26.98 -10.04
CA SER A 18 20.61 28.21 -10.23
C SER A 18 21.75 28.24 -9.23
N ALA A 19 22.83 28.97 -9.56
CA ALA A 19 24.03 29.05 -8.71
C ALA A 19 23.79 29.72 -7.34
N THR A 20 22.69 30.45 -7.18
CA THR A 20 22.33 31.18 -5.95
C THR A 20 21.20 30.53 -5.15
N ALA A 21 20.51 29.53 -5.72
CA ALA A 21 19.44 28.81 -5.04
C ALA A 21 19.97 27.53 -4.37
N PRO A 22 19.36 27.08 -3.27
CA PRO A 22 19.66 25.77 -2.71
C PRO A 22 19.36 24.65 -3.70
N TYR A 23 20.10 23.55 -3.60
CA TYR A 23 19.88 22.39 -4.46
C TYR A 23 18.48 21.80 -4.26
N GLN A 24 17.82 21.52 -5.37
CA GLN A 24 16.55 20.79 -5.40
C GLN A 24 16.82 19.30 -5.25
N ILE A 25 15.90 18.57 -4.62
CA ILE A 25 16.05 17.13 -4.42
C ILE A 25 15.11 16.42 -5.39
N ARG A 26 15.65 15.43 -6.09
CA ARG A 26 14.91 14.71 -7.13
C ARG A 26 15.29 13.24 -7.14
N ARG A 27 14.38 12.38 -7.58
CA ARG A 27 14.65 10.96 -7.84
C ARG A 27 14.80 10.73 -9.34
N ILE A 28 15.82 9.99 -9.75
CA ILE A 28 15.98 9.59 -11.15
C ILE A 28 15.03 8.44 -11.47
N ASP A 29 14.03 8.70 -12.31
CA ASP A 29 13.11 7.67 -12.77
C ASP A 29 13.62 7.00 -14.06
N GLU A 30 14.19 7.80 -14.99
CA GLU A 30 14.79 7.28 -16.23
C GLU A 30 16.01 8.13 -16.63
N LEU A 31 16.99 7.50 -17.29
CA LEU A 31 18.15 8.17 -17.88
C LEU A 31 18.18 7.89 -19.38
N ASN A 32 18.08 8.93 -20.19
CA ASN A 32 18.04 8.86 -21.63
C ASN A 32 19.32 9.47 -22.21
N LYS A 33 20.05 8.67 -23.00
CA LYS A 33 21.23 9.16 -23.74
C LYS A 33 20.82 9.48 -25.17
N THR A 34 20.97 10.73 -25.58
CA THR A 34 20.68 11.16 -26.94
C THR A 34 21.74 10.61 -27.92
N PRO A 35 21.42 10.51 -29.23
CA PRO A 35 22.40 10.12 -30.25
C PRO A 35 23.61 11.07 -30.32
N THR A 36 23.44 12.31 -29.89
CA THR A 36 24.50 13.33 -29.77
C THR A 36 25.43 13.11 -28.57
N GLY A 37 25.14 12.12 -27.71
CA GLY A 37 25.95 11.77 -26.55
C GLY A 37 25.58 12.49 -25.26
N ALA A 38 24.65 13.45 -25.30
CA ALA A 38 24.12 14.11 -24.11
C ALA A 38 23.23 13.16 -23.30
N VAL A 39 23.16 13.35 -21.99
CA VAL A 39 22.33 12.54 -21.09
C VAL A 39 21.29 13.42 -20.43
N GLU A 40 20.03 13.05 -20.59
CA GLU A 40 18.87 13.66 -19.95
C GLU A 40 18.33 12.72 -18.87
N ALA A 41 17.96 13.28 -17.73
CA ALA A 41 17.35 12.56 -16.63
C ALA A 41 15.89 12.96 -16.52
N LYS A 42 14.99 11.98 -16.60
CA LYS A 42 13.59 12.13 -16.23
C LYS A 42 13.48 11.89 -14.74
N VAL A 43 13.01 12.89 -14.01
CA VAL A 43 13.16 12.97 -12.56
C VAL A 43 11.85 13.33 -11.88
N ALA A 44 11.55 12.65 -10.78
CA ALA A 44 10.46 13.00 -9.87
C ALA A 44 10.92 14.08 -8.89
N CYS A 45 10.07 15.08 -8.66
CA CYS A 45 10.38 16.25 -7.85
C CYS A 45 10.07 16.04 -6.35
N TYR A 46 10.98 16.50 -5.48
CA TYR A 46 10.75 16.59 -4.04
C TYR A 46 10.88 18.05 -3.60
N TYR A 47 9.83 18.57 -2.97
CA TYR A 47 9.75 19.96 -2.55
C TYR A 47 10.19 20.12 -1.10
N ARG A 48 10.95 21.17 -0.81
CA ARG A 48 11.28 21.52 0.58
C ARG A 48 10.11 22.29 1.20
N ARG A 49 10.09 22.41 2.53
CA ARG A 49 9.09 23.24 3.24
C ARG A 49 9.00 24.68 2.72
N ARG A 50 10.11 25.28 2.28
CA ARG A 50 10.16 26.64 1.70
C ARG A 50 9.50 26.77 0.33
N ASP A 51 9.36 25.67 -0.40
CA ASP A 51 8.80 25.65 -1.76
C ASP A 51 7.28 25.41 -1.74
N VAL A 52 6.72 25.12 -0.55
CA VAL A 52 5.29 24.88 -0.30
C VAL A 52 4.71 26.07 0.47
N SER A 53 3.44 26.41 0.24
CA SER A 53 2.81 27.57 0.88
C SER A 53 2.68 27.39 2.40
N SER A 54 2.79 28.49 3.15
CA SER A 54 2.68 28.47 4.62
C SER A 54 1.34 27.87 5.11
N ALA A 55 0.25 28.07 4.38
CA ALA A 55 -1.04 27.47 4.69
C ALA A 55 -1.01 25.93 4.67
N LEU A 56 -0.36 25.34 3.66
CA LEU A 56 -0.20 23.90 3.55
C LEU A 56 0.80 23.36 4.57
N ILE A 57 1.85 24.12 4.87
CA ILE A 57 2.79 23.78 5.93
C ILE A 57 2.08 23.71 7.30
N ASN A 58 1.18 24.64 7.59
CA ASN A 58 0.35 24.58 8.80
C ASN A 58 -0.61 23.39 8.79
N GLN A 59 -1.13 23.01 7.62
CA GLN A 59 -1.95 21.80 7.48
C GLN A 59 -1.13 20.53 7.75
N ALA A 60 0.09 20.44 7.23
CA ALA A 60 1.01 19.34 7.52
C ALA A 60 1.29 19.22 9.02
N GLU A 61 1.48 20.34 9.72
CA GLU A 61 1.66 20.32 11.17
C GLU A 61 0.45 19.76 11.93
N LYS A 62 -0.78 19.95 11.43
CA LYS A 62 -1.98 19.33 12.01
C LYS A 62 -2.03 17.82 11.81
N TYR A 63 -1.61 17.32 10.64
CA TYR A 63 -1.49 15.87 10.40
C TYR A 63 -0.55 15.21 11.40
N TYR A 64 0.51 15.91 11.82
CA TYR A 64 1.45 15.39 12.81
C TYR A 64 0.97 15.55 14.25
N GLY A 65 0.16 16.58 14.53
CA GLY A 65 -0.39 16.82 15.87
C GLY A 65 -1.57 15.92 16.22
N SER A 66 -2.38 15.49 15.25
CA SER A 66 -3.54 14.64 15.53
C SER A 66 -3.17 13.28 16.13
N ASP A 67 -1.98 12.74 15.82
CA ASP A 67 -1.51 11.49 16.42
C ASP A 67 -1.18 11.63 17.92
N ASP A 68 -0.88 12.83 18.41
CA ASP A 68 -0.59 13.10 19.83
C ASP A 68 -1.89 13.37 20.64
N ASP A 69 -2.97 13.82 20.00
CA ASP A 69 -4.22 14.22 20.69
C ASP A 69 -5.15 13.02 21.02
N TYR A 70 -4.99 11.84 20.40
CA TYR A 70 -5.82 10.67 20.71
C TYR A 70 -5.52 10.01 22.06
N ASP A 71 -4.37 10.32 22.67
CA ASP A 71 -4.00 9.76 23.98
C ASP A 71 -4.51 10.61 25.15
N GLU A 72 -4.93 11.86 24.96
CA GLU A 72 -5.26 12.75 26.11
C GLU A 72 -6.71 12.60 26.61
N GLU A 73 -7.68 12.25 25.75
CA GLU A 73 -9.09 12.09 26.19
C GLU A 73 -9.38 10.73 26.88
N CYS A 74 -8.57 9.70 26.67
CA CYS A 74 -8.77 8.38 27.28
C CYS A 74 -8.13 8.23 28.69
N ILE A 75 -7.25 9.15 29.08
CA ILE A 75 -6.47 9.07 30.33
C ILE A 75 -7.26 9.65 31.53
N ASN A 76 -8.30 10.45 31.30
CA ASN A 76 -8.97 11.17 32.38
C ASN A 76 -9.86 10.29 33.29
N GLU A 77 -10.22 9.07 32.89
CA GLU A 77 -11.10 8.21 33.71
C GLU A 77 -10.43 6.99 34.34
N ILE A 78 -9.18 6.68 34.00
CA ILE A 78 -8.52 5.49 34.53
C ILE A 78 -7.15 5.85 35.12
N THR A 79 -7.12 5.81 36.46
CA THR A 79 -5.98 5.56 37.34
C THR A 79 -5.08 6.73 37.79
N SER A 80 -5.37 7.16 39.02
CA SER A 80 -4.37 7.21 40.10
C SER A 80 -3.62 5.86 40.21
N SER A 81 -2.73 5.51 39.29
CA SER A 81 -1.70 4.48 39.46
C SER A 81 -0.70 4.55 38.31
N LYS A 82 0.44 5.15 38.62
CA LYS A 82 1.78 4.91 38.07
C LYS A 82 1.92 4.07 36.79
N GLU A 83 2.52 4.75 35.80
CA GLU A 83 3.61 4.25 34.97
C GLU A 83 3.26 3.13 33.97
N SER A 84 3.00 3.51 32.71
CA SER A 84 3.53 2.84 31.49
C SER A 84 3.07 3.50 30.19
N LEU A 85 4.02 3.72 29.28
CA LEU A 85 3.89 3.95 27.84
C LEU A 85 3.35 5.31 27.35
N LYS A 86 4.12 6.38 27.62
CA LYS A 86 4.19 7.49 26.65
C LYS A 86 4.90 6.97 25.39
N ARG A 87 4.19 6.92 24.25
CA ARG A 87 4.83 6.75 22.94
C ARG A 87 5.91 7.82 22.77
N SER A 88 7.00 7.43 22.14
CA SER A 88 8.33 8.03 22.17
C SER A 88 8.43 9.44 21.56
N ASN A 89 7.87 10.46 22.22
CA ASN A 89 8.36 11.83 22.14
C ASN A 89 9.41 12.09 23.26
N THR A 90 10.35 11.16 23.39
CA THR A 90 11.50 11.30 24.29
C THR A 90 12.47 12.35 23.73
N GLY A 91 12.46 13.56 24.29
CA GLY A 91 13.66 14.39 24.45
C GLY A 91 14.28 15.02 23.20
N ILE A 92 13.51 15.40 22.17
CA ILE A 92 14.05 16.16 21.03
C ILE A 92 14.19 17.63 21.44
N THR A 93 15.41 18.18 21.40
CA THR A 93 15.65 19.61 21.67
C THR A 93 15.04 20.48 20.57
N GLU A 94 14.73 21.74 20.87
CA GLU A 94 14.16 22.68 19.89
C GLU A 94 15.03 22.82 18.62
N GLN A 95 16.37 22.80 18.79
CA GLN A 95 17.31 22.82 17.69
C GLN A 95 17.18 21.58 16.78
N GLN A 96 17.06 20.38 17.36
CA GLN A 96 16.87 19.15 16.62
C GLN A 96 15.52 19.15 15.89
N ARG A 97 14.47 19.65 16.53
CA ARG A 97 13.14 19.81 15.90
C ARG A 97 13.21 20.71 14.66
N HIS A 98 13.93 21.83 14.77
CA HIS A 98 14.15 22.72 13.63
C HIS A 98 14.94 22.03 12.50
N GLN A 99 16.00 21.29 12.84
CA GLN A 99 16.78 20.54 11.85
C GLN A 99 15.94 19.48 11.14
N LEU A 100 15.07 18.76 11.86
CA LEU A 100 14.17 17.78 11.28
C LEU A 100 13.20 18.40 10.26
N LYS A 101 12.65 19.59 10.56
CA LYS A 101 11.84 20.34 9.59
C LYS A 101 12.59 20.66 8.29
N HIS A 102 13.91 20.83 8.33
CA HIS A 102 14.73 21.03 7.12
C HIS A 102 15.05 19.74 6.37
N ARG A 103 14.97 18.58 7.03
CA ARG A 103 15.15 17.25 6.42
C ARG A 103 13.87 16.67 5.84
N GLU A 104 12.73 17.30 6.11
CA GLU A 104 11.44 16.93 5.56
C GLU A 104 11.28 17.43 4.12
N LEU A 105 10.79 16.53 3.26
CA LEU A 105 10.45 16.77 1.88
C LEU A 105 9.00 16.37 1.60
N PHE A 106 8.45 16.92 0.53
CA PHE A 106 7.15 16.56 -0.02
C PHE A 106 7.32 15.94 -1.40
N LEU A 107 6.88 14.70 -1.55
CA LEU A 107 6.91 13.98 -2.83
C LEU A 107 5.91 14.63 -3.79
N SER A 108 6.31 14.96 -5.02
CA SER A 108 5.39 15.38 -6.07
C SER A 108 5.28 14.33 -7.16
N ARG A 109 4.07 14.20 -7.73
CA ARG A 109 3.82 13.39 -8.94
C ARG A 109 4.30 14.08 -10.22
N GLN A 110 4.76 15.33 -10.12
CA GLN A 110 5.35 16.06 -11.23
C GLN A 110 6.68 15.43 -11.63
N VAL A 111 6.78 15.10 -12.92
CA VAL A 111 7.98 14.57 -13.54
C VAL A 111 8.53 15.62 -14.51
N GLU A 112 9.83 15.87 -14.43
CA GLU A 112 10.52 16.81 -15.30
C GLU A 112 11.68 16.12 -16.01
N CYS A 113 12.02 16.58 -17.21
CA CYS A 113 13.18 16.10 -17.97
C CYS A 113 14.25 17.18 -17.96
N LEU A 114 15.37 16.93 -17.29
CA LEU A 114 16.46 17.88 -17.14
C LEU A 114 17.80 17.25 -17.55
N PRO A 115 18.75 18.02 -18.09
CA PRO A 115 20.10 17.53 -18.38
C PRO A 115 20.77 16.97 -17.12
N ALA A 116 21.42 15.80 -17.25
CA ALA A 116 22.13 15.15 -16.15
C ALA A 116 23.34 15.98 -15.65
N THR A 117 23.77 16.99 -16.41
CA THR A 117 24.82 17.95 -16.01
C THR A 117 24.47 18.79 -14.79
N HIS A 118 23.17 18.93 -14.48
CA HIS A 118 22.72 19.67 -13.29
C HIS A 118 22.84 18.86 -11.99
N ILE A 119 23.19 17.57 -12.07
CA ILE A 119 23.35 16.73 -10.89
C ILE A 119 24.69 17.06 -10.21
N ARG A 120 24.65 17.47 -8.94
CA ARG A 120 25.83 17.86 -8.16
C ARG A 120 26.24 16.85 -7.09
N GLY A 121 25.33 15.96 -6.69
CA GLY A 121 25.60 14.95 -5.65
C GLY A 121 24.45 13.96 -5.49
N LYS A 122 24.70 12.88 -4.76
CA LYS A 122 23.67 11.92 -4.35
C LYS A 122 23.17 12.28 -2.94
N CYS A 123 21.95 11.88 -2.65
CA CYS A 123 21.38 11.96 -1.31
C CYS A 123 20.53 10.72 -1.03
N SER A 124 20.03 10.59 0.20
CA SER A 124 19.14 9.51 0.61
C SER A 124 17.81 10.08 1.02
N VAL A 125 16.74 9.63 0.38
CA VAL A 125 15.37 10.00 0.74
C VAL A 125 14.59 8.71 1.00
N THR A 126 13.90 8.64 2.14
CA THR A 126 13.09 7.48 2.49
C THR A 126 11.69 7.91 2.91
N LEU A 127 10.68 7.09 2.60
CA LEU A 127 9.37 7.24 3.22
C LEU A 127 9.53 7.03 4.73
N HIS A 128 9.08 8.00 5.52
CA HIS A 128 9.13 7.84 6.97
C HIS A 128 8.09 6.82 7.44
N ASN A 129 8.50 5.98 8.37
CA ASN A 129 7.64 5.02 9.06
C ASN A 129 7.48 5.47 10.51
N ASP A 130 6.25 5.56 11.00
CA ASP A 130 5.98 6.11 12.34
C ASP A 130 6.50 5.22 13.49
N ALA A 131 6.88 3.97 13.18
CA ALA A 131 7.58 3.09 14.12
C ALA A 131 9.05 3.46 14.36
N GLU A 132 9.67 4.25 13.48
CA GLU A 132 11.08 4.65 13.59
C GLU A 132 11.23 6.09 14.10
N PRO A 133 12.16 6.37 15.03
CA PRO A 133 12.34 7.73 15.55
C PRO A 133 12.94 8.66 14.48
N LEU A 134 12.40 9.87 14.36
CA LEU A 134 12.88 10.88 13.40
C LEU A 134 14.35 11.26 13.60
N THR A 135 14.89 11.11 14.82
CA THR A 135 16.29 11.42 15.14
C THR A 135 17.29 10.61 14.32
N ASN A 136 16.89 9.45 13.76
CA ASN A 136 17.72 8.67 12.85
C ASN A 136 18.17 9.46 11.61
N TYR A 137 17.34 10.39 11.12
CA TYR A 137 17.68 11.23 9.97
C TYR A 137 18.70 12.32 10.28
N LEU A 138 18.93 12.63 11.56
CA LEU A 138 19.95 13.60 11.99
C LEU A 138 21.35 12.95 12.05
N VAL A 139 21.44 11.62 12.10
CA VAL A 139 22.72 10.91 12.18
C VAL A 139 23.52 11.05 10.87
N ARG A 140 22.83 11.22 9.73
CA ARG A 140 23.45 11.33 8.40
C ARG A 140 23.11 12.68 7.78
N ASP A 141 24.12 13.41 7.29
CA ASP A 141 23.91 14.75 6.72
C ASP A 141 23.15 14.78 5.40
N GLU A 142 23.16 13.68 4.65
CA GLU A 142 22.51 13.56 3.35
C GLU A 142 21.20 12.76 3.41
N ALA A 143 20.64 12.57 4.62
CA ALA A 143 19.39 11.86 4.82
C ALA A 143 18.20 12.82 4.95
N PHE A 144 17.18 12.57 4.13
CA PHE A 144 15.89 13.25 4.12
C PHE A 144 14.78 12.22 4.24
N TYR A 145 13.61 12.70 4.62
CA TYR A 145 12.40 11.89 4.67
C TYR A 145 11.21 12.63 4.08
N TYR A 146 10.21 11.88 3.66
CA TYR A 146 8.91 12.43 3.28
C TYR A 146 7.80 11.61 3.95
N LYS A 147 6.67 12.27 4.23
CA LYS A 147 5.43 11.66 4.73
C LYS A 147 4.25 11.93 3.80
N LEU A 148 4.22 13.14 3.23
CA LEU A 148 3.11 13.65 2.44
C LEU A 148 3.50 13.81 0.96
N ILE A 149 2.51 13.63 0.11
CA ILE A 149 2.51 13.96 -1.31
C ILE A 149 2.00 15.39 -1.47
N TYR A 150 2.73 16.21 -2.22
CA TYR A 150 2.34 17.55 -2.63
C TYR A 150 1.94 17.57 -4.10
N ASP A 151 0.73 18.06 -4.37
CA ASP A 151 0.28 18.39 -5.72
C ASP A 151 0.56 19.88 -6.01
N PRO A 152 1.52 20.22 -6.88
CA PRO A 152 1.85 21.61 -7.18
C PRO A 152 0.77 22.32 -8.00
N ASN A 153 -0.06 21.60 -8.76
CA ASN A 153 -1.12 22.19 -9.57
C ASN A 153 -2.34 22.54 -8.71
N LEU A 154 -2.77 21.59 -7.87
CA LEU A 154 -3.92 21.77 -6.98
C LEU A 154 -3.56 22.49 -5.68
N LYS A 155 -2.26 22.60 -5.36
CA LYS A 155 -1.74 23.12 -4.08
C LYS A 155 -2.39 22.39 -2.90
N THR A 156 -2.32 21.07 -2.91
CA THR A 156 -2.86 20.21 -1.86
C THR A 156 -1.78 19.29 -1.29
N LEU A 157 -1.96 18.88 -0.04
CA LEU A 157 -1.16 17.85 0.61
C LEU A 157 -2.03 16.63 0.90
N GLN A 158 -1.51 15.45 0.60
CA GLN A 158 -2.17 14.17 0.82
C GLN A 158 -1.17 13.18 1.43
N GLU A 159 -1.64 12.22 2.22
CA GLU A 159 -0.81 11.11 2.66
C GLU A 159 -0.56 10.14 1.50
N ASP A 160 0.67 9.60 1.40
CA ASP A 160 1.04 8.58 0.40
C ASP A 160 0.35 7.24 0.68
N ARG A 161 0.09 6.96 1.96
CA ARG A 161 -0.68 5.80 2.40
C ARG A 161 -2.13 6.20 2.64
N GLY A 162 -3.07 5.31 2.30
CA GLY A 162 -4.46 5.50 2.72
C GLY A 162 -4.52 5.64 4.24
N SER A 163 -5.24 6.65 4.72
CA SER A 163 -5.39 6.88 6.16
C SER A 163 -6.45 5.95 6.73
N MET A 164 -6.14 5.36 7.89
CA MET A 164 -7.14 4.67 8.69
C MET A 164 -7.96 5.71 9.43
N ARG A 165 -9.27 5.72 9.21
CA ARG A 165 -10.18 6.62 9.93
C ARG A 165 -10.64 5.93 11.21
N ILE A 166 -10.51 6.63 12.33
CA ILE A 166 -10.95 6.18 13.66
C ILE A 166 -12.13 7.06 14.08
N GLY A 167 -13.09 6.48 14.79
CA GLY A 167 -14.28 7.18 15.27
C GLY A 167 -15.55 6.35 15.12
N SER A 168 -16.60 6.74 15.85
CA SER A 168 -17.91 6.08 15.87
C SER A 168 -18.54 5.91 14.49
N ASP A 169 -18.25 6.83 13.57
CA ASP A 169 -18.81 6.81 12.21
C ASP A 169 -18.14 5.77 11.30
N HIS A 170 -16.99 5.23 11.72
CA HIS A 170 -16.17 4.29 10.94
C HIS A 170 -16.03 2.93 11.64
N GLN A 171 -16.08 2.90 12.97
CA GLN A 171 -15.93 1.69 13.77
C GLN A 171 -17.28 1.00 14.00
N SER A 172 -17.30 -0.33 13.91
CA SER A 172 -18.49 -1.11 14.26
C SER A 172 -18.72 -1.14 15.77
N GLU A 173 -19.98 -1.16 16.18
CA GLU A 173 -20.33 -1.46 17.57
C GLU A 173 -19.88 -2.88 17.95
N ILE A 174 -19.11 -2.97 19.04
CA ILE A 174 -18.58 -4.24 19.53
C ILE A 174 -19.71 -5.01 20.21
N GLN A 175 -20.10 -6.15 19.63
CA GLN A 175 -21.10 -7.02 20.22
C GLN A 175 -20.60 -7.59 21.54
N CYS A 176 -21.40 -7.44 22.60
CA CYS A 176 -21.07 -7.94 23.92
C CYS A 176 -21.04 -9.47 23.94
N LEU A 177 -20.15 -10.03 24.75
CA LEU A 177 -20.12 -11.47 25.00
C LEU A 177 -21.46 -11.93 25.60
N LEU A 178 -22.01 -13.02 25.05
CA LEU A 178 -23.23 -13.64 25.57
C LEU A 178 -23.03 -14.08 27.03
N LYS A 179 -24.07 -13.93 27.84
CA LYS A 179 -24.05 -14.35 29.25
C LYS A 179 -23.94 -15.87 29.32
N SER A 180 -23.39 -16.39 30.42
CA SER A 180 -23.39 -17.83 30.66
C SER A 180 -24.84 -18.35 30.62
N LYS A 181 -25.11 -19.34 29.75
CA LYS A 181 -26.42 -19.97 29.50
C LYS A 181 -27.41 -19.20 28.59
N SER A 182 -27.00 -18.10 27.95
CA SER A 182 -27.78 -17.54 26.83
C SER A 182 -27.24 -18.09 25.51
N GLU A 183 -28.14 -18.57 24.65
CA GLU A 183 -27.81 -19.05 23.30
C GLU A 183 -28.04 -17.93 22.27
N ASP A 184 -27.26 -17.94 21.18
CA ASP A 184 -27.48 -17.03 20.06
C ASP A 184 -28.73 -17.48 19.29
N VAL A 185 -29.75 -16.62 19.22
CA VAL A 185 -31.03 -16.91 18.56
C VAL A 185 -30.82 -17.29 17.09
N ARG A 186 -29.78 -16.74 16.44
CA ARG A 186 -29.43 -17.04 15.05
C ARG A 186 -28.96 -18.47 14.82
N LEU A 187 -28.52 -19.18 15.86
CA LEU A 187 -28.17 -20.60 15.74
C LEU A 187 -29.40 -21.51 15.57
N THR A 188 -30.59 -20.99 15.88
CA THR A 188 -31.87 -21.71 15.69
C THR A 188 -32.52 -21.34 14.37
N GLU A 189 -32.11 -20.24 13.75
CA GLU A 189 -32.60 -19.80 12.44
C GLU A 189 -31.82 -20.48 11.31
N VAL A 190 -32.53 -20.85 10.22
CA VAL A 190 -31.90 -21.42 9.04
C VAL A 190 -31.36 -20.29 8.18
N HIS A 191 -30.05 -20.03 8.28
CA HIS A 191 -29.34 -19.02 7.48
C HIS A 191 -28.50 -19.61 6.34
N GLU A 192 -28.41 -20.93 6.27
CA GLU A 192 -27.59 -21.66 5.32
C GLU A 192 -28.31 -22.92 4.82
N GLU A 193 -27.94 -23.37 3.63
CA GLU A 193 -28.41 -24.62 3.02
C GLU A 193 -27.20 -25.54 2.82
N LEU A 194 -27.29 -26.77 3.32
CA LEU A 194 -26.20 -27.74 3.23
C LEU A 194 -26.07 -28.27 1.80
N VAL A 195 -25.00 -27.88 1.11
CA VAL A 195 -24.71 -28.34 -0.27
C VAL A 195 -23.85 -29.61 -0.30
N TRP A 196 -22.88 -29.74 0.61
CA TRP A 196 -22.00 -30.92 0.67
C TRP A 196 -21.55 -31.20 2.10
N SER A 197 -21.51 -32.48 2.48
CA SER A 197 -21.01 -32.91 3.79
C SER A 197 -19.74 -33.76 3.65
N PRO A 198 -18.68 -33.47 4.44
CA PRO A 198 -17.46 -34.26 4.44
C PRO A 198 -17.64 -35.61 5.15
N SER A 199 -18.64 -35.71 6.03
CA SER A 199 -19.00 -36.94 6.74
C SER A 199 -20.03 -37.75 5.95
N ASN A 200 -19.68 -38.13 4.71
CA ASN A 200 -20.50 -39.00 3.89
C ASN A 200 -20.04 -40.46 4.03
N SER A 201 -20.89 -41.41 3.61
CA SER A 201 -20.60 -42.84 3.67
C SER A 201 -19.76 -43.35 2.50
N LEU A 202 -19.33 -42.46 1.59
CA LEU A 202 -18.58 -42.81 0.39
C LEU A 202 -17.08 -42.69 0.66
N THR A 203 -16.31 -43.55 0.03
CA THR A 203 -14.86 -43.42 -0.04
C THR A 203 -14.47 -42.37 -1.08
N ASP A 204 -13.31 -41.72 -0.91
CA ASP A 204 -12.79 -40.76 -1.89
C ASP A 204 -12.71 -41.36 -3.31
N GLN A 205 -12.42 -42.66 -3.42
CA GLN A 205 -12.38 -43.37 -4.70
C GLN A 205 -13.74 -43.45 -5.38
N GLU A 206 -14.82 -43.63 -4.63
CA GLU A 206 -16.19 -43.67 -5.17
C GLU A 206 -16.65 -42.28 -5.63
N ILE A 207 -16.25 -41.22 -4.89
CA ILE A 207 -16.51 -39.83 -5.25
C ILE A 207 -15.77 -39.47 -6.54
N ASP A 208 -14.48 -39.79 -6.63
CA ASP A 208 -13.67 -39.56 -7.84
C ASP A 208 -14.24 -40.32 -9.06
N MET A 209 -14.68 -41.56 -8.83
CA MET A 209 -15.34 -42.36 -9.87
C MET A 209 -16.64 -41.70 -10.33
N PHE A 210 -17.46 -41.17 -9.42
CA PHE A 210 -18.69 -40.47 -9.76
C PHE A 210 -18.42 -39.19 -10.57
N CYS A 211 -17.44 -38.38 -10.16
CA CYS A 211 -17.02 -37.20 -10.92
C CYS A 211 -16.52 -37.57 -12.34
N LEU A 212 -15.80 -38.68 -12.47
CA LEU A 212 -15.35 -39.18 -13.77
C LEU A 212 -16.54 -39.61 -14.66
N LEU A 213 -17.54 -40.28 -14.07
CA LEU A 213 -18.76 -40.65 -14.78
C LEU A 213 -19.56 -39.42 -15.23
N ALA A 214 -19.73 -38.42 -14.37
CA ALA A 214 -20.40 -37.16 -14.72
C ALA A 214 -19.69 -36.46 -15.90
N LYS A 215 -18.36 -36.44 -15.91
CA LYS A 215 -17.57 -35.93 -17.05
C LYS A 215 -17.78 -36.75 -18.33
N ALA A 216 -17.84 -38.08 -18.22
CA ALA A 216 -18.10 -38.95 -19.37
C ALA A 216 -19.50 -38.69 -19.95
N VAL A 217 -20.52 -38.57 -19.10
CA VAL A 217 -21.90 -38.21 -19.49
C VAL A 217 -21.94 -36.83 -20.14
N GLY A 218 -21.26 -35.83 -19.56
CA GLY A 218 -21.17 -34.49 -20.14
C GLY A 218 -20.47 -34.46 -21.51
N THR A 219 -19.47 -35.32 -21.70
CA THR A 219 -18.78 -35.47 -23.00
C THR A 219 -19.70 -36.10 -24.04
N TYR A 220 -20.43 -37.15 -23.66
CA TYR A 220 -21.39 -37.84 -24.52
C TYR A 220 -22.58 -36.94 -24.90
N GLY A 221 -23.15 -36.20 -23.94
CA GLY A 221 -24.25 -35.27 -24.21
C GLY A 221 -23.89 -34.20 -25.25
N ARG A 222 -22.66 -33.67 -25.19
CA ARG A 222 -22.14 -32.71 -26.18
C ARG A 222 -21.94 -33.30 -27.57
N ALA A 223 -21.70 -34.60 -27.68
CA ALA A 223 -21.60 -35.29 -28.97
C ALA A 223 -22.98 -35.44 -29.65
N HIS A 224 -24.05 -35.52 -28.86
CA HIS A 224 -25.43 -35.64 -29.35
C HIS A 224 -26.14 -34.29 -29.57
N ASP A 225 -25.62 -33.20 -28.99
CA ASP A 225 -26.14 -31.85 -29.22
C ASP A 225 -25.52 -31.23 -30.49
N THR A 226 -26.35 -31.04 -31.52
CA THR A 226 -25.98 -30.43 -32.81
C THR A 226 -25.33 -29.05 -32.64
N SER A 227 -25.72 -28.27 -31.63
CA SER A 227 -25.18 -26.93 -31.39
C SER A 227 -23.79 -26.95 -30.73
N SER A 228 -23.51 -27.98 -29.92
CA SER A 228 -22.21 -28.21 -29.30
C SER A 228 -21.23 -28.90 -30.25
N SER A 229 -21.71 -29.87 -31.03
CA SER A 229 -20.92 -30.62 -32.03
C SER A 229 -20.36 -29.72 -33.14
N THR A 230 -21.09 -28.68 -33.52
CA THR A 230 -20.61 -27.66 -34.49
C THR A 230 -19.58 -26.69 -33.92
N ARG A 231 -19.63 -26.39 -32.61
CA ARG A 231 -18.65 -25.50 -31.93
C ARG A 231 -17.40 -26.22 -31.47
N GLN A 232 -17.50 -27.50 -31.13
CA GLN A 232 -16.41 -28.33 -30.61
C GLN A 232 -16.41 -29.70 -31.31
N PRO A 233 -16.07 -29.77 -32.61
CA PRO A 233 -16.16 -31.00 -33.39
C PRO A 233 -15.11 -32.06 -33.00
N LEU A 234 -14.08 -31.64 -32.25
CA LEU A 234 -13.01 -32.52 -31.80
C LEU A 234 -13.33 -33.12 -30.43
N LEU A 235 -13.15 -34.45 -30.31
CA LEU A 235 -13.35 -35.20 -29.06
C LEU A 235 -12.60 -34.59 -27.87
N LEU A 236 -11.34 -34.18 -28.08
CA LEU A 236 -10.53 -33.57 -27.03
C LEU A 236 -11.11 -32.25 -26.52
N SER A 237 -11.70 -31.45 -27.41
CA SER A 237 -12.35 -30.19 -27.03
C SER A 237 -13.63 -30.42 -26.25
N ALA A 238 -14.43 -31.43 -26.65
CA ALA A 238 -15.66 -31.79 -25.94
C ALA A 238 -15.35 -32.36 -24.54
N ALA A 239 -14.34 -33.22 -24.43
CA ALA A 239 -13.88 -33.80 -23.16
C ALA A 239 -13.28 -32.73 -22.22
N ALA A 240 -12.55 -31.75 -22.76
CA ALA A 240 -12.04 -30.61 -21.99
C ALA A 240 -13.19 -29.71 -21.50
N ALA A 241 -14.21 -29.48 -22.32
CA ALA A 241 -15.38 -28.68 -21.94
C ALA A 241 -16.26 -29.35 -20.88
N ALA A 242 -16.43 -30.68 -20.96
CA ALA A 242 -17.11 -31.47 -19.94
C ALA A 242 -16.28 -31.67 -18.66
N GLY A 243 -14.96 -31.47 -18.72
CA GLY A 243 -14.07 -31.53 -17.57
C GLY A 243 -13.92 -30.21 -16.80
N ARG A 244 -14.74 -29.19 -17.09
CA ARG A 244 -14.72 -27.91 -16.38
C ARG A 244 -15.34 -28.03 -14.99
N ASP A 245 -14.96 -27.12 -14.10
CA ASP A 245 -15.41 -27.13 -12.71
C ASP A 245 -16.92 -27.09 -12.54
N ILE A 246 -17.66 -26.47 -13.47
CA ILE A 246 -19.14 -26.47 -13.44
C ILE A 246 -19.74 -27.88 -13.48
N THR A 247 -19.16 -28.80 -14.26
CA THR A 247 -19.64 -30.18 -14.36
C THR A 247 -19.25 -30.98 -13.12
N ARG A 248 -18.08 -30.68 -12.55
CA ARG A 248 -17.63 -31.29 -11.31
C ARG A 248 -18.46 -30.81 -10.12
N GLN A 249 -18.76 -29.52 -10.03
CA GLN A 249 -19.60 -28.95 -8.99
C GLN A 249 -21.02 -29.52 -9.05
N HIS A 250 -21.61 -29.63 -10.24
CA HIS A 250 -22.89 -30.30 -10.42
C HIS A 250 -22.87 -31.80 -10.09
N ALA A 251 -21.68 -32.43 -10.02
CA ALA A 251 -21.54 -33.81 -9.57
C ALA A 251 -21.37 -33.92 -8.04
N HIS A 252 -21.11 -32.81 -7.35
CA HIS A 252 -21.04 -32.74 -5.89
C HIS A 252 -22.33 -32.22 -5.26
N ASP A 253 -23.08 -31.38 -5.98
CA ASP A 253 -24.44 -30.95 -5.63
C ASP A 253 -25.44 -32.12 -5.68
#